data_AF-A0A151T8E9-F1
#
_entry.id   AF-A0A151T8E9-F1
#
_cell.length_a   1.000
_cell.length_b   1.000
_cell.length_c   1.000
_cell.angle_alpha   90.00
_cell.angle_beta   90.00
_cell.angle_gamma   90.00
#
_symmetry.space_group_name_H-M   'P 1'
#
loop_
_entity.id
_entity.type
_entity.pdbx_description
1 polymer ?
#
loop_
_entity_poly.entity_id
_entity_poly.type
_entity_poly.pdbx_seq_one_letter_code
_entity_poly.pdbx_strand_id
1 'polypeptide(L)' 'PVKKSQYQRLVGKLIYLSHNRPDIAYVVSVVSQFMHDPHEKHLQAIERILQYLKTSPRKGLLFKRDGP' A
#
# COMPACT_ATOMS: atom_id res chain seq x y z
N PRO A 1 -10.59 -16.37 6.36
CA PRO A 1 -11.27 -15.14 5.90
C PRO A 1 -10.54 -13.87 6.37
N VAL A 2 -10.16 -13.02 5.41
CA VAL A 2 -9.60 -11.69 5.69
C VAL A 2 -10.63 -10.88 6.48
N LYS A 3 -10.28 -10.43 7.69
CA LYS A 3 -11.16 -9.55 8.46
C LYS A 3 -11.16 -8.18 7.77
N LYS A 4 -12.30 -7.77 7.19
CA LYS A 4 -12.47 -6.44 6.53
C LYS A 4 -11.92 -5.30 7.39
N SER A 5 -12.17 -5.34 8.71
CA SER A 5 -11.68 -4.36 9.68
C SER A 5 -10.15 -4.28 9.77
N GLN A 6 -9.44 -5.41 9.64
CA GLN A 6 -7.98 -5.42 9.64
C GLN A 6 -7.42 -4.79 8.36
N TYR A 7 -7.99 -5.14 7.20
CA TYR A 7 -7.60 -4.54 5.92
C TYR A 7 -7.80 -3.02 5.95
N GLN A 8 -8.97 -2.55 6.36
CA GLN A 8 -9.30 -1.13 6.44
C GLN A 8 -8.36 -0.37 7.38
N ARG A 9 -8.03 -0.95 8.54
CA ARG A 9 -7.09 -0.35 9.50
C ARG A 9 -5.68 -0.23 8.91
N LEU A 10 -5.23 -1.22 8.14
CA LEU A 10 -3.92 -1.17 7.48
C LEU A 10 -3.88 -0.13 6.37
N VAL A 11 -4.89 -0.07 5.51
CA VAL A 11 -4.97 0.94 4.45
C VAL A 11 -5.05 2.35 5.04
N GLY A 12 -5.80 2.58 6.13
CA GLY A 12 -5.84 3.88 6.79
C GLY A 12 -4.47 4.37 7.29
N LYS A 13 -3.65 3.45 7.83
CA LYS A 13 -2.26 3.77 8.21
C LYS A 13 -1.39 4.08 6.99
N LEU A 14 -1.58 3.36 5.89
CA LEU A 14 -0.84 3.60 4.65
C LEU A 14 -1.22 4.95 4.03
N ILE A 15 -2.49 5.34 4.05
CA ILE A 15 -2.96 6.66 3.62
C ILE A 15 -2.31 7.75 4.46
N TYR A 16 -2.24 7.59 5.78
CA TYR A 16 -1.54 8.55 6.62
C TYR A 16 -0.06 8.67 6.23
N LEU A 17 0.63 7.54 6.02
CA LEU A 17 2.04 7.54 5.64
C LEU A 17 2.29 8.16 4.26
N SER A 18 1.39 7.99 3.29
CA SER A 18 1.57 8.52 1.94
C SER A 18 1.59 10.06 1.89
N HIS A 19 1.02 10.75 2.89
CA HIS A 19 1.08 12.21 2.98
C HIS A 19 2.51 12.72 3.15
N ASN A 20 3.35 11.99 3.90
CA ASN A 20 4.76 12.35 4.12
C ASN A 20 5.73 11.58 3.20
N ARG A 21 5.21 10.63 2.42
CA ARG A 21 5.97 9.74 1.52
C ARG A 21 5.23 9.57 0.19
N PRO A 22 5.36 10.54 -0.74
CA PRO A 22 4.66 10.49 -2.01
C PRO A 22 5.10 9.31 -2.89
N ASP A 23 6.24 8.70 -2.60
CA ASP A 23 6.75 7.52 -3.29
C ASP A 23 5.82 6.30 -3.16
N ILE A 24 5.06 6.19 -2.06
CA ILE A 24 4.08 5.11 -1.89
C ILE A 24 2.66 5.53 -2.27
N ALA A 25 2.39 6.82 -2.48
CA ALA A 25 1.03 7.35 -2.63
C ALA A 25 0.26 6.69 -3.77
N TYR A 26 0.93 6.41 -4.88
CA TYR A 26 0.32 5.70 -6.01
C TYR A 26 -0.18 4.31 -5.60
N VAL A 27 0.69 3.49 -5.00
CA VAL A 27 0.31 2.12 -4.60
C VAL A 27 -0.78 2.13 -3.53
N VAL A 28 -0.70 3.09 -2.60
CA VAL A 28 -1.72 3.28 -1.56
C VAL A 28 -3.09 3.62 -2.17
N SER A 29 -3.12 4.47 -3.20
CA SER A 29 -4.36 4.79 -3.91
C SER A 29 -5.00 3.55 -4.55
N VAL A 30 -4.19 2.66 -5.13
CA VAL A 30 -4.65 1.42 -5.76
C VAL A 30 -5.24 0.46 -4.71
N VAL A 31 -4.52 0.20 -3.62
CA VAL A 31 -5.03 -0.73 -2.58
C VAL A 31 -6.27 -0.17 -1.85
N SER A 32 -6.43 1.15 -1.80
CA SER A 32 -7.60 1.79 -1.20
C SER A 32 -8.89 1.55 -2.00
N GLN A 33 -8.81 1.29 -3.31
CA GLN A 33 -9.98 0.98 -4.13
C GLN A 33 -10.63 -0.35 -3.72
N PHE A 34 -9.85 -1.27 -3.15
CA PHE A 34 -10.32 -2.59 -2.73
C PHE A 34 -10.75 -2.66 -1.26
N MET A 35 -10.94 -1.51 -0.59
CA MET A 35 -11.40 -1.48 0.81
C MET A 35 -12.80 -2.07 1.02
N HIS A 36 -13.67 -2.01 0.00
CA HIS A 36 -15.04 -2.52 0.09
C HIS A 36 -15.11 -4.05 -0.04
N ASP A 37 -14.16 -4.62 -0.79
CA ASP A 37 -14.05 -6.05 -1.05
C ASP A 37 -12.58 -6.55 -0.98
N PRO A 38 -12.05 -6.76 0.23
CA PRO A 38 -10.66 -7.16 0.41
C PRO A 38 -10.46 -8.65 0.14
N HIS A 39 -9.61 -8.96 -0.83
CA HIS A 39 -9.14 -10.30 -1.14
C HIS A 39 -7.76 -10.58 -0.52
N GLU A 40 -7.41 -11.85 -0.39
CA GLU A 40 -6.11 -12.32 0.11
C GLU A 40 -4.94 -11.77 -0.71
N LYS A 41 -5.11 -11.64 -2.04
CA LYS A 41 -4.13 -10.99 -2.93
C LYS A 41 -3.86 -9.53 -2.55
N HIS A 42 -4.89 -8.80 -2.11
CA HIS A 42 -4.75 -7.40 -1.70
C HIS A 42 -4.02 -7.28 -0.35
N LEU A 43 -4.25 -8.22 0.58
CA LEU A 43 -3.47 -8.29 1.81
C LEU A 43 -1.99 -8.55 1.54
N GLN A 44 -1.66 -9.51 0.67
CA GLN A 44 -0.27 -9.77 0.31
C GLN A 44 0.41 -8.54 -0.30
N ALA A 45 -0.31 -7.75 -1.09
CA ALA A 45 0.20 -6.47 -1.59
C ALA A 45 0.49 -5.48 -0.45
N ILE A 46 -0.42 -5.34 0.52
CA ILE A 46 -0.19 -4.51 1.73
C ILE A 46 1.02 -5.00 2.53
N GLU A 47 1.18 -6.30 2.73
CA GLU A 47 2.34 -6.86 3.44
C GLU A 47 3.65 -6.54 2.73
N ARG A 48 3.69 -6.62 1.40
CA ARG A 48 4.86 -6.21 0.60
C ARG A 48 5.16 -4.71 0.76
N ILE A 49 4.15 -3.85 0.75
CA ILE A 49 4.31 -2.40 0.99
C ILE A 49 4.89 -2.16 2.39
N LEU A 50 4.38 -2.86 3.41
CA LEU A 50 4.89 -2.73 4.78
C LEU A 50 6.33 -3.24 4.91
N GLN A 51 6.67 -4.33 4.23
CA GLN A 51 8.03 -4.87 4.21
C GLN A 51 9.00 -3.91 3.50
N TYR A 52 8.56 -3.29 2.41
CA TYR A 52 9.30 -2.22 1.74
C TYR A 52 9.57 -1.03 2.68
N LEU A 53 8.53 -0.55 3.36
CA LEU A 53 8.63 0.57 4.30
C LEU A 53 9.58 0.27 5.46
N LYS A 54 9.58 -0.98 5.95
CA LYS A 54 10.47 -1.44 7.03
C LYS A 54 11.93 -1.58 6.59
N THR A 55 12.16 -2.09 5.38
CA THR A 55 13.50 -2.37 4.87
C THR A 55 14.21 -1.14 4.33
N SER A 56 13.48 -0.06 4.01
CA SER A 56 14.08 1.15 3.44
C SER A 56 13.36 2.43 3.87
N PRO A 57 13.68 2.99 5.05
CA PRO A 57 13.07 4.25 5.51
C PRO A 57 13.49 5.51 4.71
N ARG A 58 14.41 5.41 3.75
CA ARG A 58 14.88 6.57 2.96
C ARG A 58 14.87 6.34 1.44
N LYS A 59 14.58 5.12 0.96
CA LYS A 59 14.47 4.86 -0.47
C LYS A 59 13.01 5.01 -0.87
N GLY A 60 12.76 5.76 -1.94
CA GLY A 60 11.43 5.86 -2.55
C GLY A 60 11.19 4.74 -3.55
N LEU A 61 9.93 4.33 -3.73
CA LEU A 61 9.55 3.42 -4.81
C LEU A 61 9.79 4.11 -6.15
N LEU A 62 10.79 3.64 -6.90
CA LEU A 62 11.03 4.07 -8.27
C LEU A 62 10.10 3.30 -9.21
N PHE A 63 8.98 3.91 -9.55
CA PHE A 63 8.16 3.45 -10.66
C PHE A 63 8.82 3.91 -11.96
N LYS A 64 9.56 3.00 -12.62
CA LYS A 64 9.90 3.19 -14.02
C LYS A 64 8.60 3.23 -14.80
N ARG A 65 8.35 4.34 -15.50
CA ARG A 65 7.39 4.35 -16.60
C ARG A 65 8.02 3.56 -17.74
N ASP A 66 7.54 2.35 -17.97
CA ASP A 66 7.77 1.67 -19.23
C ASP A 66 6.65 2.06 -20.21
N GLY A 67 6.97 3.02 -21.08
CA GLY A 67 6.38 3.22 -22.41
C GLY A 67 5.63 4.55 -22.67
N PRO A 68 5.43 4.92 -23.95
CA PRO A 68 6.15 4.55 -25.18
C PRO A 68 7.35 5.46 -25.50
#